data_AF-A0A2S9GLU4-F1
#
_entry.id   AF-A0A2S9GLU4-F1
#
_cell.length_a   1.000
_cell.length_b   1.000
_cell.length_c   1.000
_cell.angle_alpha   90.00
_cell.angle_beta   90.00
_cell.angle_gamma   90.00
#
_symmetry.space_group_name_H-M   'P 1'
#
loop_
_entity.id
_entity.type
_entity.pdbx_description
1 polymer ?
#
loop_
_entity_poly.entity_id
_entity_poly.type
_entity_poly.pdbx_seq_one_letter_code
_entity_poly.pdbx_strand_id
1 'polypeptide(L)'
;MSTSLAVVRLDSDLPLPSRAHSGDAGIDLYSAQDVELGPGQRALVPTGIAVAIPHGMVGLIHPRSGLAARVGLSIVNSPGT
;
A
#
# COMPACT_ATOMS: atom_id res chain seq x y z
N MET A 1 4.00 -23.46 -4.31
CA MET A 1 5.30 -22.75 -4.37
C MET A 1 5.06 -21.31 -3.95
N SER A 2 5.99 -20.70 -3.20
CA SER A 2 5.93 -19.29 -2.83
C SER A 2 6.64 -18.46 -3.90
N THR A 3 6.04 -17.37 -4.36
CA THR A 3 6.67 -16.45 -5.32
C THR A 3 7.40 -15.34 -4.57
N SER A 4 8.67 -15.10 -4.91
CA SER A 4 9.41 -13.94 -4.40
C SER A 4 9.02 -12.65 -5.12
N LEU A 5 8.85 -11.56 -4.37
CA LEU A 5 8.66 -10.22 -4.91
C LEU A 5 9.86 -9.36 -4.54
N ALA A 6 10.63 -8.90 -5.53
CA ALA A 6 11.74 -7.99 -5.26
C ALA A 6 11.19 -6.60 -4.91
N VAL A 7 11.79 -5.98 -3.87
CA VAL A 7 11.38 -4.69 -3.33
C VAL A 7 12.62 -3.85 -3.02
N VAL A 8 12.56 -2.58 -3.38
CA VAL A 8 13.54 -1.55 -3.01
C VAL A 8 12.85 -0.58 -2.06
N ARG A 9 13.45 -0.34 -0.90
CA ARG A 9 13.07 0.79 -0.04
C ARG A 9 13.73 2.05 -0.59
N LEU A 10 12.92 2.89 -1.24
CA LEU A 10 13.34 4.21 -1.71
C LEU A 10 13.52 5.18 -0.52
N ASP A 11 12.72 4.97 0.52
CA ASP A 11 12.88 5.57 1.83
C ASP A 11 13.38 4.49 2.82
N SER A 12 14.62 4.63 3.29
CA SER A 12 15.27 3.65 4.16
C SER A 12 14.76 3.68 5.61
N ASP A 13 14.12 4.77 6.01
CA ASP A 13 13.64 4.98 7.37
C ASP A 13 12.29 4.30 7.61
N LEU A 14 11.56 3.97 6.53
CA LEU A 14 10.33 3.22 6.59
C LEU A 14 10.58 1.71 6.82
N PRO A 15 9.71 1.04 7.60
CA PRO A 15 9.72 -0.41 7.71
C PRO A 15 9.47 -1.09 6.37
N LEU A 16 10.02 -2.29 6.18
CA LEU A 16 9.66 -3.12 5.04
C LEU A 16 8.21 -3.62 5.20
N PRO A 17 7.34 -3.50 4.18
CA PRO A 17 5.98 -4.03 4.23
C PRO A 17 5.95 -5.52 4.59
N SER A 18 5.07 -5.88 5.52
CA SER A 18 4.86 -7.24 5.97
C SER A 18 3.38 -7.58 6.02
N ARG A 19 3.06 -8.88 6.03
CA ARG A 19 1.71 -9.35 6.37
C ARG A 19 1.48 -9.17 7.87
N ALA A 20 0.27 -8.79 8.25
CA ALA A 20 -0.10 -8.71 9.66
C ALA A 20 -0.23 -10.11 10.28
N HIS A 21 -0.82 -11.05 9.54
CA HIS A 21 -0.97 -12.44 9.94
C HIS A 21 -0.52 -13.41 8.84
N SER A 22 -0.26 -14.65 9.24
CA SER A 22 -0.03 -15.73 8.29
C SER A 22 -1.28 -15.99 7.47
N GLY A 23 -1.16 -15.95 6.15
CA GLY A 23 -2.27 -16.19 5.21
C GLY A 23 -2.99 -14.94 4.72
N ASP A 24 -2.67 -13.75 5.23
CA ASP A 24 -3.25 -12.51 4.73
C ASP A 24 -2.93 -12.30 3.24
N ALA A 25 -3.94 -11.87 2.46
CA ALA A 25 -3.80 -11.71 1.02
C ALA A 25 -2.88 -10.54 0.63
N GLY A 26 -2.87 -9.47 1.42
CA GLY A 26 -2.09 -8.25 1.18
C GLY A 26 -0.98 -8.03 2.21
N ILE A 27 -0.12 -7.06 1.91
CA ILE A 27 0.85 -6.48 2.85
C ILE A 27 0.51 -5.01 3.04
N ASP A 28 0.65 -4.50 4.26
CA ASP A 28 0.35 -3.10 4.55
C ASP A 28 1.47 -2.19 4.00
N LEU A 29 1.08 -1.15 3.25
CA LEU A 29 1.99 -0.11 2.76
C LEU A 29 2.02 1.07 3.74
N TYR A 30 3.18 1.72 3.85
CA TYR A 30 3.39 2.89 4.68
C TYR A 30 3.26 4.17 3.85
N SER A 31 2.95 5.29 4.51
CA SER A 31 3.10 6.63 3.93
C SER A 31 4.53 7.10 4.15
N ALA A 32 5.16 7.67 3.13
CA ALA A 32 6.48 8.29 3.24
C ALA A 32 6.43 9.78 3.63
N GLN A 33 5.23 10.33 3.86
CA GLN A 33 5.06 11.72 4.27
C GLN A 33 3.83 11.87 5.18
N ASP A 34 3.86 12.91 6.00
CA ASP A 34 2.67 13.38 6.68
C ASP A 34 1.75 14.09 5.69
N VAL A 35 0.44 13.85 5.81
CA VAL A 35 -0.57 14.49 4.98
C VAL A 35 -1.85 14.67 5.77
N GLU A 36 -2.44 15.86 5.69
CA GLU A 36 -3.76 16.15 6.21
C GLU A 36 -4.75 16.20 5.04
N LEU A 37 -5.85 15.45 5.16
CA LEU A 37 -6.93 15.44 4.16
C LEU A 37 -8.20 16.00 4.79
N GLY A 38 -8.60 17.19 4.34
CA GLY A 38 -9.92 17.72 4.64
C GLY A 38 -11.04 16.93 3.94
N PRO A 39 -12.31 17.13 4.32
CA PRO A 39 -13.45 16.47 3.69
C PRO A 39 -13.47 16.65 2.16
N GLY A 40 -13.52 15.53 1.43
CA GLY A 40 -13.54 15.50 -0.04
C GLY A 40 -12.19 15.80 -0.73
N GLN A 41 -11.13 16.10 0.02
CA GLN A 41 -9.79 16.27 -0.54
C GLN A 41 -9.15 14.93 -0.90
N ARG A 42 -8.18 15.00 -1.83
CA ARG A 42 -7.37 13.86 -2.27
C ARG A 42 -5.93 14.30 -2.42
N ALA A 43 -5.00 13.39 -2.14
CA ALA A 43 -3.59 13.58 -2.38
C ALA A 43 -3.00 12.32 -3.02
N LEU A 44 -1.95 12.51 -3.81
CA LEU A 44 -1.06 11.42 -4.22
C LEU A 44 0.01 11.29 -3.14
N VAL A 45 0.01 10.16 -2.42
CA VAL A 45 0.89 9.94 -1.27
C VAL A 45 1.92 8.87 -1.62
N PRO A 46 3.24 9.18 -1.59
CA PRO A 46 4.28 8.21 -1.87
C PRO A 46 4.37 7.14 -0.76
N THR A 47 4.70 5.90 -1.15
CA THR A 47 4.83 4.77 -0.22
C THR A 47 6.27 4.46 0.19
N GLY A 48 7.25 5.13 -0.42
CA GLY A 48 8.67 4.93 -0.14
C GLY A 48 9.23 3.60 -0.63
N ILE A 49 8.52 2.87 -1.50
CA ILE A 49 9.00 1.60 -2.07
C ILE A 49 8.83 1.54 -3.59
N ALA A 50 9.64 0.71 -4.24
CA ALA A 50 9.42 0.22 -5.59
C ALA A 50 9.47 -1.32 -5.59
N VAL A 51 8.63 -1.97 -6.41
CA VAL A 51 8.57 -3.43 -6.50
C VAL A 51 8.70 -3.89 -7.94
N ALA A 52 9.26 -5.08 -8.13
CA ALA A 52 9.33 -5.72 -9.45
C ALA A 52 8.29 -6.85 -9.51
N ILE A 53 7.08 -6.52 -9.98
CA ILE A 53 6.00 -7.51 -10.16
C ILE A 53 6.44 -8.55 -11.20
N PRO A 54 6.37 -9.86 -10.88
CA PRO A 54 6.74 -10.90 -11.83
C PRO A 54 5.86 -10.87 -13.09
N HIS A 55 6.45 -11.23 -14.23
CA HIS A 55 5.71 -11.33 -15.49
C HIS A 55 4.50 -12.27 -15.36
N GLY A 56 3.36 -11.87 -15.90
CA GLY A 56 2.09 -12.61 -15.80
C GLY A 56 1.34 -12.40 -14.48
N MET A 57 1.82 -11.50 -13.61
CA MET A 57 1.14 -11.11 -12.37
C MET A 57 0.80 -9.61 -12.37
N VAL A 58 -0.07 -9.20 -11.45
CA VAL A 58 -0.45 -7.80 -11.23
C VAL A 58 -0.32 -7.47 -9.74
N GLY A 59 0.13 -6.26 -9.43
CA GLY A 59 0.03 -5.70 -8.08
C GLY A 59 -1.30 -4.97 -7.93
N LEU A 60 -2.04 -5.22 -6.85
CA LEU A 60 -3.33 -4.57 -6.60
C LEU A 60 -3.27 -3.78 -5.30
N ILE A 61 -3.59 -2.50 -5.36
CA ILE A 61 -3.62 -1.60 -4.20
C ILE A 61 -5.05 -1.44 -3.70
N HIS A 62 -5.31 -1.93 -2.49
CA HIS A 62 -6.64 -1.96 -1.86
C HIS A 62 -6.67 -1.06 -0.61
N PRO A 63 -7.79 -0.38 -0.32
CA PRO A 63 -7.98 0.33 0.94
C PRO A 63 -7.97 -0.64 2.14
N ARG A 64 -7.42 -0.19 3.28
CA ARG A 64 -7.55 -0.91 4.55
C ARG A 64 -8.93 -0.68 5.14
N SER A 65 -9.68 -1.76 5.38
CA SER A 65 -11.07 -1.72 5.86
C SER A 65 -11.25 -0.91 7.15
N GLY A 66 -10.29 -0.99 8.08
CA GLY A 66 -10.37 -0.31 9.36
C GLY A 66 -10.33 1.23 9.26
N LEU A 67 -9.59 1.81 8.32
CA LEU A 67 -9.59 3.26 8.10
C LEU A 67 -10.80 3.69 7.26
N ALA A 68 -11.19 2.88 6.29
CA ALA A 68 -12.39 3.12 5.49
C ALA A 68 -13.64 3.21 6.38
N ALA A 69 -13.84 2.26 7.29
CA ALA A 69 -15.04 2.22 8.15
C ALA A 69 -15.06 3.31 9.24
N ARG A 70 -13.88 3.69 9.79
CA ARG A 70 -13.81 4.63 10.92
C ARG A 70 -13.79 6.10 10.50
N VAL A 71 -13.09 6.42 9.40
CA VAL A 71 -12.82 7.82 9.01
C VAL A 71 -13.11 8.09 7.53
N GLY A 72 -13.66 7.12 6.78
CA GLY A 72 -14.02 7.31 5.38
C GLY A 72 -12.82 7.39 4.43
N LEU A 73 -11.62 6.95 4.86
CA LEU A 73 -10.44 6.96 3.99
C LEU A 73 -10.60 5.95 2.86
N SER A 74 -10.38 6.39 1.63
CA SER A 74 -10.47 5.56 0.43
C SER A 74 -9.32 5.86 -0.53
N ILE A 75 -9.23 5.08 -1.60
CA ILE A 75 -8.27 5.26 -2.70
C ILE A 75 -9.08 5.53 -3.97
N VAL A 76 -8.83 6.68 -4.60
CA VAL A 76 -9.63 7.17 -5.74
C VAL A 76 -9.65 6.18 -6.90
N ASN A 77 -8.51 5.53 -7.17
CA ASN A 77 -8.36 4.56 -8.25
C ASN A 77 -8.43 3.09 -7.78
N SER A 78 -9.08 2.79 -6.65
CA SER A 78 -9.17 1.42 -6.13
C SER A 78 -9.97 0.48 -7.06
N PRO A 79 -9.50 -0.76 -7.31
CA PRO A 79 -8.17 -1.26 -6.99
C PRO A 79 -7.12 -0.63 -7.91
N GLY A 80 -6.07 -0.05 -7.32
CA GLY A 80 -4.97 0.51 -8.10
C GLY A 80 -4.17 -0.59 -8.77
N THR A 81 -3.84 -0.43 -10.05
CA THR A 81 -3.08 -1.38 -10.88
C THR A 81 -1.75 -0.79 -11.32
#